data_AF-X1HSZ9-F1
#
_entry.id   AF-X1HSZ9-F1
#
_cell.length_a   1.000
_cell.length_b   1.000
_cell.length_c   1.000
_cell.angle_alpha   90.00
_cell.angle_beta   90.00
_cell.angle_gamma   90.00
#
_symmetry.space_group_name_H-M   'P 1'
#
loop_
_entity.id
_entity.type
_entity.pdbx_description
1 polymer ?
#
loop_
_entity_poly.entity_id
_entity_poly.type
_entity_poly.pdbx_seq_one_letter_code
_entity_poly.pdbx_strand_id
1 'polypeptide(L)'
;MKEEQSFFIREINGRDQDFLFEMLYQSIFVKPGSSPPDRDILSLPEIRKYVEKWGRENDFGFIAIDNESELKIGAIWLRYFDFNNKGYGYISDNIPEIGIAVDYKRRGQ
;
A
#
# COMPACT_ATOMS: atom_id res chain seq x y z
N MET A 1 -4.83 30.75 7.20
CA MET A 1 -3.60 30.02 6.83
C MET A 1 -3.90 28.55 7.09
N LYS A 2 -3.80 27.66 6.09
CA LYS A 2 -3.73 26.23 6.38
C LYS A 2 -2.40 26.02 7.09
N GLU A 3 -2.41 25.41 8.27
CA GLU A 3 -1.16 24.91 8.87
C GLU A 3 -0.49 24.03 7.81
N GLU A 4 0.80 24.27 7.54
CA GLU A 4 1.59 23.37 6.71
C GLU A 4 1.69 22.05 7.47
N GLN A 5 0.84 21.09 7.09
CA GLN A 5 0.92 19.74 7.62
C GLN A 5 2.27 19.16 7.28
N SER A 6 3.08 18.98 8.32
CA SER A 6 4.42 18.44 8.19
C SER A 6 4.37 16.92 8.41
N PHE A 7 5.03 16.21 7.52
CA PHE A 7 5.19 14.77 7.60
C PHE A 7 6.64 14.41 7.32
N PHE A 8 7.05 13.23 7.77
CA PHE A 8 8.31 12.62 7.37
C PHE A 8 8.05 11.28 6.69
N ILE A 9 9.03 10.84 5.93
CA ILE A 9 8.98 9.58 5.19
C ILE A 9 10.04 8.65 5.76
N ARG A 10 9.68 7.39 5.96
CA ARG A 10 10.64 6.33 6.30
C ARG A 10 10.38 5.06 5.50
N GLU A 11 11.40 4.23 5.40
CA GLU A 11 11.30 2.90 4.78
C GLU A 11 10.31 2.00 5.53
N ILE A 12 9.63 1.15 4.78
CA ILE A 12 8.75 0.11 5.29
C ILE A 12 9.59 -1.07 5.79
N ASN A 13 9.24 -1.60 6.97
CA ASN A 13 9.85 -2.82 7.49
C ASN A 13 8.77 -3.86 7.86
N GLY A 14 9.19 -5.07 8.25
CA GLY A 14 8.28 -6.17 8.57
C GLY A 14 7.28 -5.88 9.70
N ARG A 15 7.52 -4.87 10.55
CA ARG A 15 6.56 -4.46 11.61
C ARG A 15 5.39 -3.61 11.07
N ASP A 16 5.41 -3.24 9.79
CA ASP A 16 4.37 -2.45 9.14
C ASP A 16 3.29 -3.30 8.45
N GLN A 17 3.32 -4.62 8.63
CA GLN A 17 2.46 -5.57 7.92
C GLN A 17 0.96 -5.21 7.96
N ASP A 18 0.44 -4.87 9.15
CA ASP A 18 -0.98 -4.52 9.31
C ASP A 18 -1.33 -3.22 8.58
N PHE A 19 -0.43 -2.25 8.63
CA PHE A 19 -0.62 -0.98 7.94
C PHE A 19 -0.56 -1.15 6.42
N LEU A 20 0.31 -2.02 5.92
CA LEU A 20 0.35 -2.37 4.51
C LEU A 20 -0.94 -3.03 4.02
N PHE A 21 -1.55 -3.91 4.82
CA PHE A 21 -2.86 -4.49 4.49
C PHE A 21 -3.96 -3.41 4.43
N GLU A 22 -3.92 -2.44 5.34
CA GLU A 22 -4.84 -1.29 5.28
C GLU A 22 -4.63 -0.45 4.02
N MET A 23 -3.38 -0.15 3.66
CA MET A 23 -3.05 0.61 2.45
C MET A 23 -3.38 -0.15 1.17
N LEU A 24 -3.16 -1.48 1.14
CA LEU A 24 -3.59 -2.33 0.04
C LEU A 24 -5.10 -2.23 -0.16
N TYR A 25 -5.89 -2.36 0.90
CA TYR A 25 -7.35 -2.19 0.81
C TYR A 25 -7.75 -0.82 0.28
N GLN A 26 -7.12 0.24 0.80
CA GLN A 26 -7.42 1.61 0.37
C GLN A 26 -6.94 1.95 -1.06
N SER A 27 -6.05 1.13 -1.63
CA SER A 27 -5.61 1.22 -3.02
C SER A 27 -6.55 0.53 -4.02
N ILE A 28 -7.51 -0.27 -3.53
CA ILE A 28 -8.47 -0.96 -4.40
C ILE A 28 -9.34 0.08 -5.11
N PHE A 29 -9.37 0.01 -6.44
CA PHE A 29 -10.21 0.87 -7.24
C PHE A 29 -11.69 0.57 -6.97
N VAL A 30 -12.41 1.60 -6.51
CA VAL A 30 -13.86 1.56 -6.35
C VAL A 30 -14.48 2.49 -7.38
N LYS A 31 -15.33 1.93 -8.25
CA LYS A 31 -16.02 2.71 -9.27
C LYS A 31 -16.92 3.77 -8.60
N PRO A 32 -16.99 5.00 -9.13
CA PRO A 32 -17.93 6.01 -8.62
C PRO A 32 -19.36 5.48 -8.59
N GLY A 33 -20.03 5.62 -7.43
CA GLY A 33 -21.39 5.14 -7.21
C GLY A 33 -21.51 3.67 -6.78
N SER A 34 -20.39 2.96 -6.65
CA SER A 34 -20.36 1.60 -6.07
C SER A 34 -19.90 1.62 -4.62
N SER A 35 -20.37 0.66 -3.83
CA SER A 35 -19.81 0.41 -2.49
C SER A 35 -18.41 -0.20 -2.61
N PRO A 36 -17.49 0.11 -1.67
CA PRO A 36 -16.24 -0.63 -1.56
C PRO A 36 -16.52 -2.11 -1.29
N PRO A 37 -15.63 -3.03 -1.74
CA PRO A 37 -15.76 -4.45 -1.42
C PRO A 37 -15.60 -4.69 0.08
N ASP A 38 -16.11 -5.83 0.57
CA ASP A 38 -15.86 -6.25 1.94
C ASP A 38 -14.37 -6.49 2.20
N ARG A 39 -13.94 -6.30 3.45
CA ARG A 39 -12.52 -6.45 3.85
C ARG A 39 -11.99 -7.87 3.65
N ASP A 40 -12.86 -8.88 3.55
CA ASP A 40 -12.48 -10.25 3.25
C ASP A 40 -11.77 -10.42 1.89
N ILE A 41 -11.89 -9.43 0.99
CA ILE A 41 -11.10 -9.36 -0.25
C ILE A 41 -9.60 -9.45 0.01
N LEU A 42 -9.11 -8.95 1.16
CA LEU A 42 -7.71 -9.03 1.55
C LEU A 42 -7.26 -10.46 1.90
N SER A 43 -8.18 -11.40 2.06
CA SER A 43 -7.85 -12.80 2.31
C SER A 43 -7.59 -13.58 1.02
N LEU A 44 -8.02 -13.05 -0.13
CA LEU A 44 -7.84 -13.69 -1.43
C LEU A 44 -6.33 -13.78 -1.79
N PRO A 45 -5.79 -14.96 -2.13
CA PRO A 45 -4.38 -15.15 -2.48
C PRO A 45 -3.87 -14.17 -3.53
N GLU A 46 -4.67 -13.88 -4.55
CA GLU A 46 -4.37 -12.96 -5.65
C GLU A 46 -4.26 -11.49 -5.21
N ILE A 47 -4.86 -11.12 -4.07
CA ILE A 47 -4.82 -9.78 -3.48
C ILE A 47 -3.76 -9.69 -2.39
N ARG A 48 -3.79 -10.59 -1.40
CA ARG A 48 -2.86 -10.53 -0.25
C ARG A 48 -1.39 -10.55 -0.65
N LYS A 49 -1.05 -11.24 -1.75
CA LYS A 49 0.32 -11.39 -2.23
C LYS A 49 1.04 -10.06 -2.49
N TYR A 50 0.30 -8.98 -2.71
CA TYR A 50 0.86 -7.64 -2.91
C TYR A 50 1.62 -7.11 -1.69
N VAL A 51 1.25 -7.52 -0.47
CA VAL A 51 1.89 -7.02 0.76
C VAL A 51 2.18 -8.08 1.81
N GLU A 52 1.66 -9.31 1.68
CA GLU A 52 1.84 -10.33 2.70
C GLU A 52 3.32 -10.68 2.90
N LYS A 53 3.70 -11.02 4.14
CA LYS A 53 5.07 -11.40 4.52
C LYS A 53 6.07 -10.37 4.02
N TRP A 54 5.83 -9.09 4.34
CA TRP A 54 6.68 -7.98 3.91
C TRP A 54 8.10 -8.10 4.45
N GLY A 55 9.09 -7.70 3.64
CA GLY A 55 10.52 -7.81 3.93
C GLY A 55 11.19 -8.97 3.20
N ARG A 56 10.61 -9.42 2.08
CA ARG A 56 11.25 -10.33 1.14
C ARG A 56 12.40 -9.62 0.44
N GLU A 57 13.24 -10.40 -0.22
CA GLU A 57 14.24 -9.83 -1.12
C GLU A 57 13.58 -8.91 -2.16
N ASN A 58 14.15 -7.73 -2.36
CA ASN A 58 13.67 -6.69 -3.27
C ASN A 58 12.31 -6.06 -2.93
N ASP A 59 11.68 -6.39 -1.80
CA ASP A 59 10.58 -5.57 -1.29
C ASP A 59 11.15 -4.19 -0.91
N PHE A 60 10.50 -3.14 -1.41
CA PHE A 60 10.91 -1.76 -1.11
C PHE A 60 9.69 -0.85 -1.07
N GLY A 61 9.78 0.22 -0.29
CA GLY A 61 8.69 1.16 -0.16
C GLY A 61 8.86 2.09 1.01
N PHE A 62 7.94 3.04 1.11
CA PHE A 62 7.95 4.09 2.10
C PHE A 62 6.58 4.28 2.74
N ILE A 63 6.59 4.70 4.00
CA ILE A 63 5.42 5.18 4.74
C ILE A 63 5.60 6.67 5.04
N ALA A 64 4.56 7.45 4.79
CA ALA A 64 4.44 8.82 5.27
C ALA A 64 3.88 8.81 6.70
N ILE A 65 4.48 9.59 7.59
CA ILE A 65 4.10 9.72 9.00
C ILE A 65 3.87 11.18 9.32
N ASP A 66 2.71 11.46 9.91
CA ASP A 66 2.34 12.78 10.41
C ASP A 66 3.23 13.16 11.60
N ASN A 67 3.85 14.35 11.57
CA ASN A 67 4.80 14.75 12.62
C ASN A 67 4.15 14.99 13.98
N GLU A 68 2.87 15.39 14.02
CA GLU A 68 2.20 15.77 15.27
C GLU A 68 1.59 14.57 15.98
N SER A 69 0.88 13.73 15.22
CA SER A 69 0.16 12.57 15.74
C SER A 69 0.99 11.29 15.71
N GLU A 70 2.13 11.30 15.03
CA GLU A 70 2.98 10.12 14.74
C GLU A 70 2.22 8.99 14.00
N LEU A 71 1.04 9.30 13.46
CA LEU A 71 0.23 8.33 12.73
C LEU A 71 0.80 8.12 11.33
N LYS A 72 0.77 6.87 10.88
CA LYS A 72 1.05 6.51 9.48
C LYS A 72 -0.13 6.97 8.63
N ILE A 73 0.14 7.75 7.58
CA ILE A 73 -0.89 8.44 6.79
C ILE A 73 -0.91 8.05 5.31
N GLY A 74 0.04 7.24 4.86
CA GLY A 74 0.06 6.70 3.52
C GLY A 74 1.25 5.75 3.33
N ALA A 75 1.18 4.93 2.29
CA ALA A 75 2.30 4.11 1.86
C ALA A 75 2.40 4.05 0.34
N ILE A 76 3.63 3.90 -0.14
CA ILE A 76 3.95 3.45 -1.49
C ILE A 76 4.86 2.23 -1.36
N TRP A 77 4.60 1.20 -2.14
CA TRP A 77 5.36 -0.03 -2.09
C TRP A 77 5.54 -0.60 -3.49
N LEU A 78 6.63 -1.34 -3.67
CA LEU A 78 6.91 -2.08 -4.89
C LEU A 78 7.13 -3.55 -4.56
N ARG A 79 6.64 -4.42 -5.44
CA ARG A 79 6.82 -5.87 -5.31
C ARG A 79 7.05 -6.53 -6.66
N TYR A 80 8.05 -7.39 -6.70
CA TYR A 80 8.32 -8.25 -7.84
C TYR A 80 7.46 -9.51 -7.77
N PHE A 81 6.98 -9.93 -8.94
CA PHE A 81 6.26 -11.19 -9.11
C PHE A 81 6.96 -12.00 -10.20
N ASP A 82 6.83 -13.32 -10.13
CA ASP A 82 7.31 -14.22 -11.18
C ASP A 82 6.18 -14.66 -12.12
N PHE A 83 6.55 -15.29 -13.23
CA PHE A 83 5.61 -15.82 -14.21
C PHE A 83 4.56 -16.79 -13.63
N ASN A 84 4.85 -17.52 -12.55
CA ASN A 84 3.89 -18.45 -11.94
C ASN A 84 2.97 -17.77 -10.91
N ASN A 85 3.30 -16.55 -10.47
CA ASN A 85 2.56 -15.80 -9.47
C ASN A 85 2.28 -14.33 -9.87
N LYS A 86 2.02 -14.10 -11.15
CA LYS A 86 1.77 -12.78 -11.77
C LYS A 86 0.70 -11.96 -11.03
N GLY A 87 0.99 -10.71 -10.71
CA GLY A 87 -0.06 -9.74 -10.38
C GLY A 87 -0.78 -9.25 -11.63
N TYR A 88 -1.77 -8.37 -11.43
CA TYR A 88 -2.55 -7.79 -12.52
C TYR A 88 -1.73 -6.87 -13.43
N GLY A 89 -0.63 -6.30 -12.92
CA GLY A 89 0.27 -5.43 -13.67
C GLY A 89 1.53 -6.11 -14.20
N TYR A 90 1.63 -7.43 -14.10
CA TYR A 90 2.86 -8.16 -14.41
C TYR A 90 3.30 -7.96 -15.87
N ILE A 91 4.57 -7.57 -16.04
CA ILE A 91 5.24 -7.47 -17.34
C ILE A 91 6.34 -8.53 -17.46
N SER A 92 7.23 -8.61 -16.46
CA SER A 92 8.32 -9.57 -16.38
C SER A 92 8.88 -9.67 -14.96
N ASP A 93 9.60 -10.75 -14.65
CA ASP A 93 10.20 -11.02 -13.33
C ASP A 93 11.14 -9.91 -12.81
N ASN A 94 11.66 -9.05 -13.68
CA ASN A 94 12.57 -7.95 -13.37
C ASN A 94 11.90 -6.56 -13.35
N ILE A 95 10.57 -6.48 -13.47
CA ILE A 95 9.80 -5.24 -13.38
C ILE A 95 8.82 -5.37 -12.21
N PRO A 96 8.92 -4.52 -11.17
CA PRO A 96 8.01 -4.61 -10.03
C PRO A 96 6.64 -3.98 -10.37
N GLU A 97 5.63 -4.40 -9.64
CA GLU A 97 4.35 -3.70 -9.57
C GLU A 97 4.36 -2.70 -8.39
N ILE A 98 3.77 -1.53 -8.58
CA ILE A 98 3.69 -0.47 -7.57
C ILE A 98 2.26 -0.40 -7.03
N GLY A 99 2.14 -0.39 -5.70
CA GLY A 99 0.93 0.01 -5.00
C GLY A 99 1.15 1.32 -4.25
N ILE A 100 0.11 2.16 -4.22
CA ILE A 100 0.13 3.41 -3.45
C ILE A 100 -1.24 3.68 -2.86
N ALA A 101 -1.27 4.11 -1.61
CA ALA A 101 -2.46 4.64 -0.99
C ALA A 101 -2.11 5.73 0.02
N VAL A 102 -3.01 6.70 0.12
CA VAL A 102 -3.05 7.68 1.22
C VAL A 102 -4.31 7.38 2.01
N ASP A 103 -4.23 7.50 3.33
CA ASP A 103 -5.39 7.41 4.22
C ASP A 103 -6.52 8.29 3.66
N TYR A 104 -7.70 7.71 3.47
CA TYR A 104 -8.81 8.40 2.82
C TYR A 104 -9.20 9.73 3.48
N LYS A 105 -8.97 9.89 4.80
CA LYS A 105 -9.22 11.15 5.53
C LYS A 105 -8.20 12.23 5.23
N ARG A 106 -7.06 11.86 4.60
CA ARG A 106 -5.92 12.73 4.32
C ARG A 106 -5.68 13.00 2.84
N ARG A 107 -6.52 12.47 1.94
CA ARG A 107 -6.40 12.72 0.50
C ARG A 107 -6.72 14.17 0.15
N GLY A 108 -5.97 14.74 -0.79
CA GLY A 108 -6.18 16.12 -1.29
C GLY A 108 -5.68 17.23 -0.35
N GLN A 109 -4.89 16.86 0.65
CA GLN A 109 -4.06 17.76 1.46
C GLN A 109 -2.73 18.00 0.74
#